data_AF-A0A930DCW9-F1
#
_entry.id   AF-A0A930DCW9-F1
#
_cell.length_a   1.000
_cell.length_b   1.000
_cell.length_c   1.000
_cell.angle_alpha   90.00
_cell.angle_beta   90.00
_cell.angle_gamma   90.00
#
_symmetry.space_group_name_H-M   'P 1'
#
loop_
_entity.id
_entity.type
_entity.pdbx_description
1 polymer ?
#
loop_
_entity_poly.entity_id
_entity_poly.type
_entity_poly.pdbx_seq_one_letter_code
_entity_poly.pdbx_strand_id
1 'polypeptide(L)'
;MELINYSSNQKKAIEHGAGPLMVLAGPGSGKTFVITHRIKYLIEGSGINPAHILVVTFSRAAAKEMKDRFEKLQGKSHVTFGTFHSVFFSILKTAYGFSAEQIASDELRYTLIKELIKKNEIVNEDINTLSGNLLNEIALIKQDN
;
A
#
# COMPACT_ATOMS: atom_id res chain seq x y z
N MET A 1 -5.24 -30.84 15.36
CA MET A 1 -5.36 -29.81 14.31
C MET A 1 -6.62 -29.03 14.62
N GLU A 2 -6.52 -27.74 14.96
CA GLU A 2 -7.72 -26.95 15.27
C GLU A 2 -8.62 -26.90 14.04
N LEU A 3 -9.87 -27.36 14.17
CA LEU A 3 -10.87 -27.28 13.11
C LEU A 3 -11.35 -25.83 13.03
N ILE A 4 -10.77 -25.08 12.09
CA ILE A 4 -11.18 -23.70 11.85
C ILE A 4 -12.54 -23.71 11.15
N ASN A 5 -13.56 -23.18 11.83
CA ASN A 5 -14.91 -23.10 11.29
C ASN A 5 -15.11 -21.78 10.51
N TYR A 6 -15.15 -21.86 9.18
CA TYR A 6 -15.45 -20.72 8.31
C TYR A 6 -16.96 -20.55 8.14
N SER A 7 -17.45 -19.30 8.16
CA SER A 7 -18.81 -19.06 7.65
C SER A 7 -18.87 -19.38 6.15
N SER A 8 -20.06 -19.65 5.63
CA SER A 8 -20.25 -19.95 4.20
C SER A 8 -19.68 -18.85 3.29
N ASN A 9 -19.85 -17.58 3.67
CA ASN A 9 -19.32 -16.43 2.93
C ASN A 9 -17.80 -16.30 3.04
N GLN A 10 -17.22 -16.55 4.22
CA GLN A 10 -15.77 -16.54 4.40
C GLN A 10 -15.13 -17.66 3.56
N LYS A 11 -15.71 -18.86 3.59
CA LYS A 11 -15.25 -20.01 2.80
C LYS A 11 -15.23 -19.68 1.31
N LYS A 12 -16.34 -19.12 0.78
CA LYS A 12 -16.41 -18.66 -0.62
C LYS A 12 -15.32 -17.65 -0.98
N ALA A 13 -15.04 -16.68 -0.10
CA ALA A 13 -14.01 -15.68 -0.34
C ALA A 13 -12.57 -16.25 -0.26
N ILE A 14 -12.34 -17.21 0.65
CA ILE A 14 -11.06 -17.89 0.82
C ILE A 14 -10.76 -18.79 -0.40
N GLU A 15 -11.76 -19.58 -0.82
CA GLU A 15 -11.61 -20.58 -1.88
C GLU A 15 -11.75 -20.03 -3.30
N HIS A 16 -12.07 -18.74 -3.47
CA HIS A 16 -12.16 -18.13 -4.79
C HIS A 16 -10.84 -18.28 -5.55
N GLY A 17 -10.87 -18.87 -6.75
CA GLY A 17 -9.67 -19.12 -7.54
C GLY A 17 -9.27 -17.90 -8.38
N ALA A 18 -9.47 -18.04 -9.70
CA ALA A 18 -9.10 -17.04 -10.70
C ALA A 18 -10.16 -15.93 -10.85
N GLY A 19 -9.72 -14.81 -11.43
CA GLY A 19 -10.57 -13.66 -11.73
C GLY A 19 -10.79 -12.71 -10.55
N PRO A 20 -11.36 -11.52 -10.82
CA PRO A 20 -11.58 -10.50 -9.80
C PRO A 20 -12.65 -10.93 -8.78
N LEU A 21 -12.44 -10.56 -7.52
CA LEU A 21 -13.41 -10.73 -6.44
C LEU A 21 -13.45 -9.46 -5.59
N MET A 22 -14.66 -8.94 -5.35
CA MET A 22 -14.91 -7.88 -4.39
C MET A 22 -15.58 -8.46 -3.14
N VAL A 23 -14.95 -8.27 -1.97
CA VAL A 23 -15.49 -8.72 -0.68
C VAL A 23 -16.02 -7.52 0.10
N LEU A 24 -17.35 -7.42 0.22
CA LEU A 24 -18.00 -6.40 1.05
C LEU A 24 -18.07 -6.90 2.49
N ALA A 25 -17.46 -6.15 3.42
CA ALA A 25 -17.24 -6.64 4.78
C ALA A 25 -17.29 -5.52 5.83
N GLY A 26 -18.29 -5.59 6.71
CA GLY A 26 -18.47 -4.66 7.82
C GLY A 26 -17.37 -4.73 8.89
N PRO A 27 -17.33 -3.80 9.85
CA PRO A 27 -16.47 -3.91 11.04
C PRO A 27 -16.68 -5.27 11.75
N GLY A 28 -15.62 -5.84 12.32
CA GLY A 28 -15.70 -7.12 13.07
C GLY A 28 -15.93 -8.39 12.25
N SER A 29 -16.21 -8.31 10.95
CA SER A 29 -16.52 -9.47 10.08
C SER A 29 -15.36 -10.44 9.77
N GLY A 30 -14.17 -10.19 10.32
CA GLY A 30 -12.99 -11.03 10.09
C GLY A 30 -12.28 -10.80 8.74
N LYS A 31 -12.31 -9.59 8.18
CA LYS A 31 -11.61 -9.22 6.93
C LYS A 31 -10.16 -9.73 6.87
N THR A 32 -9.37 -9.40 7.90
CA THR A 32 -7.97 -9.80 7.98
C THR A 32 -7.82 -11.32 7.99
N PHE A 33 -8.71 -12.01 8.71
CA PHE A 33 -8.73 -13.47 8.77
C PHE A 33 -9.06 -14.09 7.39
N VAL A 34 -10.05 -13.55 6.67
CA VAL A 34 -10.35 -13.99 5.30
C VAL A 34 -9.13 -13.79 4.38
N ILE A 35 -8.47 -12.64 4.45
CA ILE A 35 -7.29 -12.35 3.61
C ILE A 35 -6.13 -13.31 3.93
N THR A 36 -5.78 -13.52 5.20
CA THR A 36 -4.65 -14.39 5.56
C THR A 36 -4.93 -15.85 5.20
N HIS A 37 -6.16 -16.32 5.41
CA HIS A 37 -6.56 -17.68 5.05
C HIS A 37 -6.67 -17.88 3.53
N ARG A 38 -7.08 -16.84 2.80
CA ARG A 38 -7.04 -16.84 1.33
C ARG A 38 -5.61 -17.01 0.81
N ILE A 39 -4.65 -16.25 1.33
CA ILE A 39 -3.25 -16.37 0.93
C ILE A 39 -2.74 -17.80 1.18
N LYS A 40 -3.04 -18.36 2.35
CA LYS A 40 -2.73 -19.76 2.67
C LYS A 40 -3.35 -20.73 1.66
N TYR A 41 -4.63 -20.57 1.33
CA TYR A 41 -5.33 -21.41 0.36
C TYR A 41 -4.71 -21.33 -1.04
N LEU A 42 -4.32 -20.13 -1.50
CA LEU A 42 -3.65 -19.98 -2.79
C LEU A 42 -2.30 -20.72 -2.83
N ILE A 43 -1.56 -20.73 -1.72
CA ILE A 43 -0.25 -21.39 -1.62
C ILE A 43 -0.42 -22.91 -1.50
N GLU A 44 -1.11 -23.39 -0.46
CA GLU A 44 -1.21 -24.82 -0.15
C GLU A 44 -2.23 -25.54 -1.02
N GLY A 45 -3.38 -24.92 -1.27
CA GLY A 45 -4.48 -25.52 -2.01
C GLY A 45 -4.32 -25.38 -3.52
N SER A 46 -3.86 -24.23 -4.00
CA SER A 46 -3.73 -23.93 -5.44
C SER A 46 -2.29 -24.00 -5.96
N GLY A 47 -1.28 -24.20 -5.11
CA GLY A 47 0.12 -24.33 -5.51
C GLY A 47 0.77 -23.04 -6.02
N ILE A 48 0.20 -21.87 -5.72
CA ILE A 48 0.75 -20.57 -6.16
C ILE A 48 2.04 -20.27 -5.40
N ASN A 49 3.10 -19.94 -6.14
CA ASN A 49 4.35 -19.49 -5.54
C ASN A 49 4.09 -18.23 -4.68
N PRO A 50 4.44 -18.22 -3.38
CA PRO A 50 4.26 -17.07 -2.50
C PRO A 50 4.84 -15.76 -3.05
N ALA A 51 5.95 -15.83 -3.81
CA ALA A 51 6.57 -14.66 -4.44
C ALA A 51 5.68 -13.97 -5.49
N HIS A 52 4.62 -14.63 -5.96
CA HIS A 52 3.66 -14.08 -6.91
C HIS A 52 2.42 -13.47 -6.22
N ILE A 53 2.39 -13.44 -4.87
CA ILE A 53 1.27 -12.89 -4.10
C ILE A 53 1.68 -11.54 -3.53
N LEU A 54 0.89 -10.51 -3.87
CA LEU A 54 1.03 -9.14 -3.37
C LEU A 54 -0.18 -8.77 -2.50
N VAL A 55 0.10 -8.27 -1.30
CA VAL A 55 -0.89 -7.72 -0.37
C VAL A 55 -0.57 -6.25 -0.12
N VAL A 56 -1.52 -5.38 -0.46
CA VAL A 56 -1.37 -3.92 -0.35
C VAL A 56 -2.30 -3.35 0.73
N THR A 57 -1.77 -2.45 1.56
CA THR A 57 -2.53 -1.65 2.53
C THR A 57 -2.25 -0.15 2.41
N PHE A 58 -3.05 0.65 3.12
CA PHE A 58 -2.81 2.09 3.21
C PHE A 58 -1.68 2.46 4.19
N SER A 59 -1.47 1.68 5.26
CA SER A 59 -0.48 2.01 6.30
C SER A 59 0.58 0.92 6.48
N ARG A 60 1.80 1.36 6.84
CA ARG A 60 2.92 0.46 7.16
C ARG A 60 2.58 -0.45 8.35
N ALA A 61 1.86 0.08 9.34
CA ALA A 61 1.40 -0.67 10.50
C ALA A 61 0.46 -1.82 10.08
N ALA A 62 -0.52 -1.56 9.21
CA ALA A 62 -1.43 -2.61 8.73
C ALA A 62 -0.72 -3.66 7.86
N ALA A 63 0.22 -3.24 7.01
CA ALA A 63 1.04 -4.18 6.22
C ALA A 63 1.86 -5.10 7.13
N LYS A 64 2.53 -4.51 8.14
CA LYS A 64 3.31 -5.26 9.12
C LYS A 64 2.43 -6.20 9.94
N GLU A 65 1.29 -5.73 10.43
CA GLU A 65 0.36 -6.54 11.22
C GLU A 65 -0.14 -7.74 10.41
N MET A 66 -0.55 -7.53 9.15
CA MET A 66 -0.99 -8.63 8.29
C MET A 66 0.13 -9.62 7.99
N LYS A 67 1.35 -9.13 7.73
CA LYS A 67 2.53 -9.99 7.57
C LYS A 67 2.75 -10.83 8.82
N ASP A 68 2.82 -10.21 9.98
CA ASP A 68 3.07 -10.90 11.25
C ASP A 68 1.97 -11.94 11.55
N ARG A 69 0.70 -11.62 11.28
CA ARG A 69 -0.43 -12.56 11.42
C ARG A 69 -0.30 -13.75 10.46
N PHE A 70 0.06 -13.49 9.21
CA PHE A 70 0.25 -14.55 8.21
C PHE A 70 1.45 -15.44 8.55
N GLU A 71 2.58 -14.86 8.96
CA GLU A 71 3.77 -15.63 9.34
C GLU A 71 3.55 -16.45 10.61
N LYS A 72 2.69 -16.00 11.53
CA LYS A 72 2.25 -16.84 12.66
C LYS A 72 1.39 -18.04 12.22
N LEU A 73 0.63 -17.90 11.14
CA LEU A 73 -0.27 -18.93 10.60
C LEU A 73 0.45 -19.97 9.73
N GLN A 74 1.47 -19.55 8.97
CA GLN A 74 2.11 -20.34 7.92
C GLN A 74 3.64 -20.47 8.06
N GLY A 75 4.24 -19.79 9.02
CA GLY A 75 5.68 -19.59 9.07
C GLY A 75 6.14 -18.49 8.11
N LYS A 76 7.46 -18.27 8.06
CA LYS A 76 8.06 -17.27 7.15
C LYS A 76 7.70 -17.61 5.70
N SER A 77 7.33 -16.59 4.93
CA SER A 77 6.95 -16.75 3.53
C SER A 77 7.56 -15.65 2.66
N HIS A 78 7.56 -15.88 1.35
CA HIS A 78 7.98 -14.90 0.35
C HIS A 78 6.82 -14.03 -0.19
N VAL A 79 5.68 -14.01 0.50
CA VAL A 79 4.56 -13.13 0.16
C VAL A 79 4.97 -11.67 0.38
N THR A 80 4.66 -10.82 -0.60
CA THR A 80 4.95 -9.39 -0.50
C THR A 80 3.81 -8.67 0.23
N PHE A 81 4.10 -8.13 1.40
CA PHE A 81 3.21 -7.23 2.14
C PHE A 81 3.78 -5.81 2.10
N GLY A 82 3.00 -4.84 1.63
CA GLY A 82 3.46 -3.47 1.52
C GLY A 82 2.35 -2.45 1.49
N THR A 83 2.73 -1.18 1.50
CA THR A 83 1.83 -0.09 1.15
C THR A 83 1.95 0.24 -0.33
N PHE A 84 1.00 1.02 -0.87
CA PHE A 84 1.12 1.58 -2.22
C PHE A 84 2.48 2.24 -2.45
N HIS A 85 2.91 3.10 -1.51
CA HIS A 85 4.20 3.77 -1.57
C HIS A 85 5.39 2.80 -1.62
N SER A 86 5.43 1.78 -0.75
CA SER A 86 6.57 0.84 -0.74
C SER A 86 6.60 -0.04 -1.98
N VAL A 87 5.43 -0.44 -2.49
CA VAL A 87 5.32 -1.25 -3.71
C VAL A 87 5.78 -0.45 -4.92
N PHE A 88 5.26 0.76 -5.11
CA PHE A 88 5.66 1.61 -6.24
C PHE A 88 7.12 2.02 -6.17
N PHE A 89 7.64 2.34 -4.96
CA PHE A 89 9.06 2.62 -4.80
C PHE A 89 9.93 1.40 -5.14
N SER A 90 9.52 0.18 -4.75
CA SER A 90 10.23 -1.04 -5.15
C SER A 90 10.30 -1.19 -6.67
N ILE A 91 9.21 -0.88 -7.39
CA ILE A 91 9.19 -0.92 -8.85
C ILE A 91 10.16 0.11 -9.42
N LEU A 92 10.10 1.38 -8.95
CA LEU A 92 10.98 2.44 -9.43
C LEU A 92 12.45 2.15 -9.17
N LYS A 93 12.77 1.61 -8.00
CA LYS A 93 14.12 1.19 -7.63
C LYS A 93 14.63 0.09 -8.55
N THR A 94 13.83 -0.94 -8.81
CA THR A 94 14.24 -2.08 -9.64
C THR A 94 14.31 -1.73 -11.13
N ALA A 95 13.35 -0.97 -11.65
CA ALA A 95 13.27 -0.69 -13.09
C ALA A 95 14.16 0.48 -13.54
N TYR A 96 14.36 1.48 -12.67
CA TYR A 96 15.01 2.75 -13.04
C TYR A 96 16.18 3.14 -12.12
N GLY A 97 16.52 2.29 -11.14
CA GLY A 97 17.64 2.57 -10.24
C GLY A 97 17.40 3.70 -9.24
N PHE A 98 16.14 4.07 -9.00
CA PHE A 98 15.80 5.13 -8.05
C PHE A 98 16.21 4.75 -6.62
N SER A 99 16.81 5.70 -5.93
CA SER A 99 17.23 5.58 -4.53
C SER A 99 16.32 6.39 -3.60
N ALA A 100 16.43 6.15 -2.29
CA ALA A 100 15.57 6.81 -1.31
C ALA A 100 15.89 8.32 -1.21
N GLU A 101 17.14 8.68 -1.49
CA GLU A 101 17.64 10.06 -1.51
C GLU A 101 17.01 10.89 -2.65
N GLN A 102 16.46 10.23 -3.67
CA GLN A 102 15.75 10.88 -4.77
C GLN A 102 14.27 11.13 -4.46
N ILE A 103 13.75 10.66 -3.31
CA ILE A 103 12.42 11.02 -2.85
C ILE A 103 12.49 12.42 -2.25
N ALA A 104 11.79 13.37 -2.88
CA ALA A 104 11.77 14.75 -2.40
C ALA A 104 11.14 14.82 -1.00
N SER A 105 11.92 15.26 -0.01
CA SER A 105 11.40 15.55 1.33
C SER A 105 10.48 16.76 1.30
N ASP A 106 9.66 16.95 2.33
CA ASP A 106 8.80 18.12 2.41
C ASP A 106 9.63 19.41 2.46
N GLU A 107 10.76 19.43 3.16
CA GLU A 107 11.67 20.57 3.18
C GLU A 107 12.20 20.92 1.78
N LEU A 108 12.62 19.90 1.01
CA LEU A 108 13.08 20.10 -0.36
C LEU A 108 11.94 20.61 -1.25
N ARG A 109 10.74 20.04 -1.14
CA ARG A 109 9.56 20.49 -1.89
C ARG A 109 9.24 21.95 -1.61
N TYR A 110 9.22 22.35 -0.34
CA TYR A 110 9.02 23.75 0.04
C TYR A 110 10.12 24.66 -0.49
N THR A 111 11.38 24.24 -0.41
CA THR A 111 12.52 25.02 -0.92
C THR A 111 12.41 25.26 -2.42
N LEU A 112 12.13 24.21 -3.20
CA LEU A 112 11.95 24.30 -4.65
C LEU A 112 10.79 25.24 -5.03
N ILE A 113 9.65 25.16 -4.34
CA ILE A 113 8.52 26.06 -4.62
C ILE A 113 8.87 27.51 -4.29
N LYS A 114 9.54 27.77 -3.16
CA LYS A 114 9.99 29.13 -2.82
C LYS A 114 10.97 29.69 -3.84
N GLU A 115 11.91 28.88 -4.33
CA GLU A 115 12.84 29.27 -5.39
C GLU A 115 12.12 29.60 -6.69
N LEU A 116 11.11 28.80 -7.07
CA LEU A 116 10.29 29.07 -8.26
C LEU A 116 9.46 30.35 -8.12
N ILE A 117 8.85 30.62 -6.96
CA ILE A 117 8.11 31.86 -6.70
C ILE A 117 9.03 33.09 -6.89
N LYS A 118 10.22 33.05 -6.28
CA LYS A 118 11.21 34.14 -6.39
C LYS A 118 11.70 34.31 -7.82
N LYS A 119 12.02 33.22 -8.51
CA LYS A 119 12.51 33.22 -9.90
C LYS A 119 11.49 33.81 -10.88
N ASN A 120 10.20 33.64 -10.61
CA ASN A 120 9.12 34.18 -11.44
C ASN A 120 8.60 35.54 -10.96
N GLU A 121 9.30 36.19 -10.02
CA GLU A 121 8.96 37.53 -9.50
C GLU A 121 7.51 37.65 -9.00
N ILE A 122 6.95 36.55 -8.49
CA ILE A 122 5.57 36.54 -7.97
C ILE A 122 5.55 37.31 -6.65
N VAL A 123 4.99 38.52 -6.69
CA VAL A 123 4.88 39.39 -5.51
C VAL A 123 3.83 38.84 -4.56
N ASN A 124 4.25 38.46 -3.35
CA ASN A 124 3.35 38.06 -2.27
C ASN A 124 3.99 38.43 -0.93
N GLU A 125 3.20 39.03 -0.03
CA GLU A 125 3.67 39.44 1.30
C GLU A 125 4.02 38.25 2.21
N ASP A 126 3.38 37.09 1.97
CA ASP A 126 3.63 35.85 2.70
C ASP A 126 3.94 34.68 1.76
N ILE A 127 5.23 34.58 1.42
CA ILE A 127 5.79 33.49 0.61
C ILE A 127 5.54 32.12 1.25
N ASN A 128 5.48 32.01 2.58
CA ASN A 128 5.30 30.70 3.24
C ASN A 128 3.88 30.19 3.00
N THR A 129 2.88 31.05 3.21
CA THR A 129 1.47 30.72 2.96
C THR A 129 1.24 30.38 1.49
N LEU A 130 1.77 31.19 0.57
CA LEU A 130 1.66 30.90 -0.87
C LEU A 130 2.29 29.55 -1.24
N SER A 131 3.48 29.23 -0.70
CA SER A 131 4.16 27.96 -0.97
C SER A 131 3.33 26.75 -0.48
N GLY A 132 2.73 26.85 0.70
CA GLY A 132 1.87 25.80 1.25
C GLY A 132 0.62 25.58 0.38
N ASN A 133 -0.02 26.66 -0.06
CA ASN A 133 -1.20 26.59 -0.92
C ASN A 133 -0.89 25.92 -2.27
N LEU A 134 0.20 26.33 -2.93
CA LEU A 134 0.61 25.72 -4.20
C LEU A 134 0.95 24.23 -4.05
N LEU A 135 1.62 23.83 -2.96
CA LEU A 135 1.91 22.42 -2.69
C LEU A 135 0.64 21.60 -2.47
N ASN A 136 -0.38 22.18 -1.83
CA ASN A 136 -1.67 21.55 -1.64
C ASN A 136 -2.43 21.41 -2.96
N GLU A 137 -2.46 22.46 -3.80
CA GLU A 137 -3.07 22.37 -5.14
C GLU A 137 -2.41 21.31 -6.02
N ILE A 138 -1.06 21.27 -6.04
CA ILE A 138 -0.31 20.22 -6.74
C ILE A 138 -0.69 18.83 -6.21
N ALA A 139 -0.90 18.69 -4.90
CA ALA A 139 -1.29 17.41 -4.30
C ALA A 139 -2.70 16.98 -4.71
N LEU A 140 -3.65 17.91 -4.80
CA LEU A 140 -5.02 17.64 -5.27
C LEU A 140 -5.03 17.18 -6.74
N ILE A 141 -4.34 17.90 -7.63
CA ILE A 141 -4.26 17.54 -9.06
C ILE A 141 -3.64 16.14 -9.27
N LYS A 142 -2.71 15.74 -8.40
CA LYS A 142 -2.09 14.40 -8.42
C LYS A 142 -3.03 13.27 -7.98
N GLN A 143 -4.11 13.58 -7.26
CA GLN A 143 -5.07 12.59 -6.77
C GLN A 143 -6.28 12.45 -7.71
N ASP A 144 -6.61 13.50 -8.47
CA ASP A 144 -7.77 13.54 -9.37
C ASP A 144 -7.51 12.94 -10.77
N ASN A 145 -6.27 12.57 -11.09
CA ASN A 145 -5.87 11.88 -12.33
C ASN A 145 -5.41 10.45 -12.06
#